data_AF-A0A929F1T3-F1
#
_entry.id   AF-A0A929F1T3-F1
#
_cell.length_a   1.000
_cell.length_b   1.000
_cell.length_c   1.000
_cell.angle_alpha   90.00
_cell.angle_beta   90.00
_cell.angle_gamma   90.00
#
_symmetry.space_group_name_H-M   'P 1'
#
loop_
_entity.id
_entity.type
_entity.pdbx_description
1 polymer ?
#
loop_
_entity_poly.entity_id
_entity_poly.type
_entity_poly.pdbx_seq_one_letter_code
_entity_poly.pdbx_strand_id
1 'polypeptide(L)'
;AEQHGLFYPVDFASSGSSQIGGNISTNAGGIKVIRHGMTRDWVAGLKVVTGTGELLDLNRGLLKNNAGYDLRQLVIGAEGTLGIVVEATMKLCRPPGELAVLVLGVPDMPAIMKVLATYQDALDLSAFEFFSELALQKVVAHQDLQRPFATPADYYALIEIESADMDQAMALFEQCMESGWVVDGVVSQSIAQAEALWRLREDISETISRWTPYKNDISTLISQVPDFLSEVEAVVNERYPEFDIVWFGHIGDGNVHLNVLKPEDLAMADFQRQCSEVSQLVFEIVQRYGGSISAEHGVGLLKKDYLHYSRSKLEIQIMRQIKLAFDPQGIMNPGKIFDA
;
A
#
# COMPACT_ATOMS: atom_id res chain seq x y z
N ALA A 1 6.36 17.06 15.18
CA ALA A 1 6.95 17.69 13.97
C ALA A 1 6.32 19.07 13.74
N GLU A 2 4.98 19.15 13.68
CA GLU A 2 4.21 20.38 13.40
C GLU A 2 4.52 21.56 14.33
N GLN A 3 4.64 21.33 15.64
CA GLN A 3 5.02 22.38 16.62
C GLN A 3 6.38 23.05 16.31
N HIS A 4 7.20 22.44 15.46
CA HIS A 4 8.48 22.96 15.00
C HIS A 4 8.46 23.36 13.51
N GLY A 5 7.28 23.44 12.87
CA GLY A 5 7.15 23.78 11.45
C GLY A 5 7.70 22.71 10.49
N LEU A 6 7.72 21.46 10.94
CA LEU A 6 8.24 20.32 10.18
C LEU A 6 7.15 19.25 9.99
N PHE A 7 7.36 18.39 9.00
CA PHE A 7 6.41 17.35 8.58
C PHE A 7 7.05 15.97 8.58
N TYR A 8 6.27 14.95 8.97
CA TYR A 8 6.60 13.54 8.79
C TYR A 8 5.60 12.96 7.77
N PRO A 9 6.06 12.50 6.59
CA PRO A 9 5.15 12.32 5.46
C PRO A 9 4.55 10.92 5.27
N VAL A 10 4.94 9.93 6.07
CA VAL A 10 4.36 8.60 5.95
C VAL A 10 2.98 8.60 6.61
N ASP A 11 1.95 8.34 5.83
CA ASP A 11 0.54 8.42 6.26
C ASP A 11 -0.31 7.30 5.67
N PHE A 12 -1.23 6.79 6.48
CA PHE A 12 -2.10 5.65 6.18
C PHE A 12 -3.23 5.55 7.22
N ALA A 13 -4.32 4.86 6.86
CA ALA A 13 -5.58 4.83 7.63
C ALA A 13 -5.44 4.49 9.13
N SER A 14 -4.46 3.67 9.55
CA SER A 14 -4.26 3.32 10.96
C SER A 14 -3.36 4.31 11.74
N SER A 15 -3.01 5.47 11.19
CA SER A 15 -2.12 6.46 11.82
C SER A 15 -2.56 6.87 13.23
N GLY A 16 -3.87 6.94 13.50
CA GLY A 16 -4.43 7.26 14.82
C GLY A 16 -4.25 6.19 15.92
N SER A 17 -3.83 4.97 15.57
CA SER A 17 -3.64 3.86 16.53
C SER A 17 -2.30 3.13 16.42
N SER A 18 -1.67 3.20 15.24
CA SER A 18 -0.36 2.61 14.99
C SER A 18 0.73 3.26 15.84
N GLN A 19 1.82 2.53 16.07
CA GLN A 19 3.00 3.03 16.79
C GLN A 19 4.20 3.03 15.86
N ILE A 20 5.08 4.03 16.00
CA ILE A 20 6.26 4.19 15.13
C ILE A 20 7.15 2.93 15.09
N GLY A 21 7.29 2.22 16.21
CA GLY A 21 8.03 0.94 16.26
C GLY A 21 7.38 -0.15 15.41
N GLY A 22 6.05 -0.19 15.36
CA GLY A 22 5.28 -1.04 14.47
C GLY A 22 5.51 -0.67 13.00
N ASN A 23 5.36 0.60 12.66
CA ASN A 23 5.57 1.13 11.30
C ASN A 23 6.97 0.80 10.78
N ILE A 24 7.99 0.96 11.63
CA ILE A 24 9.37 0.56 11.31
C ILE A 24 9.48 -0.95 11.15
N SER A 25 8.89 -1.73 12.05
CA SER A 25 8.97 -3.19 12.02
C SER A 25 8.27 -3.79 10.80
N THR A 26 7.22 -3.16 10.27
CA THR A 26 6.53 -3.60 9.05
C THR A 26 7.02 -2.88 7.79
N ASN A 27 7.90 -1.88 7.93
CA ASN A 27 8.26 -0.96 6.85
C ASN A 27 7.01 -0.36 6.18
N ALA A 28 6.11 0.21 6.98
CA ALA A 28 4.83 0.75 6.50
C ALA A 28 5.03 1.75 5.35
N GLY A 29 4.18 1.62 4.34
CA GLY A 29 4.00 2.55 3.25
C GLY A 29 2.79 3.46 3.50
N GLY A 30 1.91 3.56 2.52
CA GLY A 30 0.68 4.33 2.57
C GLY A 30 0.47 5.27 1.38
N ILE A 31 -0.48 6.19 1.52
CA ILE A 31 -1.03 6.98 0.41
C ILE A 31 -0.05 8.00 -0.20
N LYS A 32 1.09 8.26 0.45
CA LYS A 32 2.09 9.26 0.00
C LYS A 32 3.41 8.64 -0.48
N VAL A 33 3.47 7.32 -0.68
CA VAL A 33 4.71 6.62 -1.07
C VAL A 33 5.24 7.14 -2.41
N ILE A 34 4.37 7.45 -3.37
CA ILE A 34 4.77 8.03 -4.66
C ILE A 34 5.61 9.31 -4.52
N ARG A 35 5.33 10.13 -3.49
CA ARG A 35 6.03 11.39 -3.23
C ARG A 35 7.21 11.25 -2.28
N HIS A 36 7.05 10.43 -1.25
CA HIS A 36 7.91 10.47 -0.07
C HIS A 36 8.63 9.16 0.25
N GLY A 37 8.31 8.07 -0.46
CA GLY A 37 8.87 6.75 -0.20
C GLY A 37 8.31 6.10 1.07
N MET A 38 8.95 5.01 1.47
CA MET A 38 8.49 4.12 2.55
C MET A 38 9.06 4.56 3.90
N THR A 39 8.54 4.01 5.00
CA THR A 39 9.07 4.27 6.36
C THR A 39 10.60 4.15 6.46
N ARG A 40 11.22 3.15 5.78
CA ARG A 40 12.68 2.98 5.80
C ARG A 40 13.45 4.20 5.33
N ASP A 41 12.89 4.94 4.39
CA ASP A 41 13.54 6.12 3.83
C ASP A 41 13.64 7.22 4.88
N TRP A 42 12.77 7.23 5.88
CA TRP A 42 12.69 8.25 6.93
C TRP A 42 13.43 7.90 8.23
N VAL A 43 13.89 6.65 8.38
CA VAL A 43 14.64 6.24 9.58
C VAL A 43 16.09 6.73 9.47
N ALA A 44 16.51 7.62 10.37
CA ALA A 44 17.88 8.14 10.46
C ALA A 44 18.73 7.41 11.52
N GLY A 45 18.11 6.76 12.50
CA GLY A 45 18.79 5.99 13.54
C GLY A 45 17.82 5.10 14.30
N LEU A 46 18.31 3.99 14.86
CA LEU A 46 17.50 3.06 15.66
C LEU A 46 18.26 2.60 16.89
N LYS A 47 17.55 2.46 18.01
CA LYS A 47 17.98 1.61 19.12
C LYS A 47 17.15 0.35 19.16
N VAL A 48 17.83 -0.80 19.18
CA VAL A 48 17.20 -2.13 19.04
C VAL A 48 17.74 -3.05 20.12
N VAL A 49 16.85 -3.70 20.87
CA VAL A 49 17.21 -4.77 21.81
C VAL A 49 17.09 -6.11 21.09
N THR A 50 18.20 -6.82 20.94
CA THR A 50 18.29 -8.09 20.20
C THR A 50 17.80 -9.29 21.02
N GLY A 51 17.75 -10.48 20.41
CA GLY A 51 17.44 -11.74 21.10
C GLY A 51 18.44 -12.12 22.20
N THR A 52 19.64 -11.54 22.20
CA THR A 52 20.64 -11.69 23.26
C THR A 52 20.43 -10.74 24.43
N GLY A 53 19.49 -9.78 24.32
CA GLY A 53 19.26 -8.72 25.30
C GLY A 53 20.20 -7.52 25.16
N GLU A 54 21.07 -7.51 24.16
CA GLU A 54 22.01 -6.42 23.90
C GLU A 54 21.33 -5.25 23.18
N LEU A 55 21.75 -4.03 23.54
CA LEU A 55 21.28 -2.82 22.88
C LEU A 55 22.21 -2.43 21.74
N LEU A 56 21.69 -2.44 20.52
CA LEU A 56 22.33 -1.85 19.35
C LEU A 56 21.91 -0.38 19.22
N ASP A 57 22.88 0.51 19.02
CA ASP A 57 22.66 1.94 18.75
C ASP A 57 23.17 2.28 17.34
N LEU A 58 22.23 2.30 16.39
CA LEU A 58 22.50 2.22 14.96
C LEU A 58 22.42 3.59 14.29
N ASN A 59 23.48 3.96 13.57
CA ASN A 59 23.68 5.17 12.76
C ASN A 59 23.59 6.54 13.46
N ARG A 60 22.90 6.64 14.61
CA ARG A 60 22.83 7.84 15.46
C ARG A 60 22.39 9.12 14.73
N GLY A 61 21.55 8.98 13.71
CA GLY A 61 21.05 10.12 12.92
C GLY A 61 22.03 10.70 11.90
N LEU A 62 23.19 10.08 11.69
CA LEU A 62 24.19 10.58 10.73
C LEU A 62 23.67 10.45 9.28
N LEU A 63 23.72 11.55 8.52
CA LEU A 63 23.33 11.56 7.10
C LEU A 63 24.33 10.82 6.20
N LYS A 64 25.62 10.83 6.57
CA LYS A 64 26.70 10.16 5.84
C LYS A 64 27.47 9.28 6.79
N ASN A 65 27.35 7.98 6.61
CA ASN A 65 28.03 7.00 7.42
C ASN A 65 28.20 5.69 6.63
N ASN A 66 29.36 5.54 5.99
CA ASN A 66 29.68 4.38 5.15
C ASN A 66 30.66 3.43 5.87
N ALA A 67 30.70 3.48 7.20
CA ALA A 67 31.61 2.68 8.01
C ALA A 67 31.06 1.27 8.29
N GLY A 68 30.90 0.47 7.22
CA GLY A 68 30.37 -0.90 7.29
C GLY A 68 28.91 -1.02 6.85
N TYR A 69 28.26 -2.12 7.24
CA TYR A 69 26.88 -2.41 6.86
C TYR A 69 25.86 -1.56 7.64
N ASP A 70 24.83 -1.08 6.96
CA ASP A 70 23.72 -0.37 7.61
C ASP A 70 22.72 -1.36 8.21
N LEU A 71 22.97 -1.80 9.45
CA LEU A 71 22.12 -2.76 10.15
C LEU A 71 20.70 -2.26 10.41
N ARG A 72 20.43 -0.95 10.31
CA ARG A 72 19.06 -0.43 10.42
C ARG A 72 18.17 -1.04 9.35
N GLN A 73 18.70 -1.16 8.13
CA GLN A 73 17.95 -1.64 6.97
C GLN A 73 17.53 -3.10 7.11
N LEU A 74 18.25 -3.90 7.91
CA LEU A 74 17.88 -5.27 8.25
C LEU A 74 16.72 -5.31 9.25
N VAL A 75 16.69 -4.40 10.23
CA VAL A 75 15.64 -4.35 11.27
C VAL A 75 14.33 -3.75 10.73
N ILE A 76 14.41 -2.78 9.83
CA ILE A 76 13.24 -2.17 9.20
C ILE A 76 12.55 -3.20 8.28
N GLY A 77 11.32 -3.57 8.58
CA GLY A 77 10.59 -4.66 7.89
C GLY A 77 10.86 -6.06 8.45
N ALA A 78 11.59 -6.19 9.56
CA ALA A 78 11.86 -7.49 10.19
C ALA A 78 10.70 -8.04 11.05
N GLU A 79 9.63 -7.27 11.21
CA GLU A 79 8.45 -7.62 12.00
C GLU A 79 8.79 -8.10 13.43
N GLY A 80 9.79 -7.48 14.06
CA GLY A 80 10.25 -7.85 15.42
C GLY A 80 11.01 -9.17 15.51
N THR A 81 11.30 -9.84 14.39
CA THR A 81 12.07 -11.10 14.38
C THR A 81 13.56 -10.89 14.65
N LEU A 82 14.11 -9.69 14.43
CA LEU A 82 15.53 -9.40 14.71
C LEU A 82 15.75 -8.65 16.03
N GLY A 83 14.69 -8.35 16.77
CA GLY A 83 14.74 -7.60 18.02
C GLY A 83 13.60 -6.60 18.15
N ILE A 84 13.60 -5.86 19.26
CA ILE A 84 12.58 -4.87 19.61
C ILE A 84 13.15 -3.47 19.40
N VAL A 85 12.52 -2.68 18.53
CA VAL A 85 12.83 -1.26 18.36
C VAL A 85 12.34 -0.50 19.60
N VAL A 86 13.26 0.16 20.32
CA VAL A 86 12.95 0.90 21.56
C VAL A 86 13.10 2.41 21.43
N GLU A 87 13.86 2.89 20.45
CA GLU A 87 13.99 4.30 20.11
C GLU A 87 14.25 4.45 18.61
N ALA A 88 13.73 5.51 18.00
CA ALA A 88 13.96 5.83 16.59
C ALA A 88 14.28 7.31 16.43
N THR A 89 15.30 7.61 15.62
CA THR A 89 15.57 8.96 15.11
C THR A 89 14.98 9.05 13.72
N MET A 90 13.97 9.90 13.54
CA MET A 90 13.26 10.07 12.27
C MET A 90 13.69 11.36 11.57
N LYS A 91 13.84 11.30 10.24
CA LYS A 91 13.93 12.49 9.40
C LYS A 91 12.58 13.19 9.36
N LEU A 92 12.62 14.49 9.13
CA LEU A 92 11.46 15.34 8.89
C LEU A 92 11.73 16.21 7.66
N CYS A 93 10.68 16.65 6.99
CA CYS A 93 10.74 17.55 5.83
C CYS A 93 9.94 18.83 6.07
N ARG A 94 9.94 19.72 5.07
CA ARG A 94 9.02 20.86 5.06
C ARG A 94 7.60 20.34 4.81
N PRO A 95 6.57 20.95 5.42
CA PRO A 95 5.20 20.63 5.07
C PRO A 95 4.95 20.96 3.59
N PRO A 96 4.04 20.22 2.92
CA PRO A 96 3.59 20.58 1.58
C PRO A 96 2.87 21.94 1.57
N GLY A 97 2.70 22.49 0.39
CA GLY A 97 1.78 23.62 0.17
C GLY A 97 0.31 23.25 0.45
N GLU A 98 -0.62 24.16 0.13
CA GLU A 98 -2.05 23.84 0.18
C GLU A 98 -2.35 22.71 -0.82
N LEU A 99 -2.98 21.64 -0.37
CA LEU A 99 -3.25 20.46 -1.20
C LEU A 99 -4.65 20.54 -1.81
N ALA A 100 -4.78 20.02 -3.02
CA ALA A 100 -6.06 19.84 -3.71
C ALA A 100 -6.21 18.40 -4.21
N VAL A 101 -7.46 17.92 -4.22
CA VAL A 101 -7.82 16.55 -4.58
C VAL A 101 -8.69 16.56 -5.82
N LEU A 102 -8.35 15.70 -6.77
CA LEU A 102 -9.15 15.40 -7.95
C LEU A 102 -9.65 13.96 -7.85
N VAL A 103 -10.90 13.72 -8.21
CA VAL A 103 -11.42 12.37 -8.45
C VAL A 103 -11.90 12.30 -9.89
N LEU A 104 -11.34 11.38 -10.67
CA LEU A 104 -11.59 11.22 -12.10
C LEU A 104 -12.24 9.85 -12.35
N GLY A 105 -13.31 9.82 -13.13
CA GLY A 105 -13.97 8.58 -13.58
C GLY A 105 -13.27 8.03 -14.81
N VAL A 106 -12.94 6.76 -14.80
CA VAL A 106 -12.07 6.11 -15.78
C VAL A 106 -12.72 4.80 -16.27
N PRO A 107 -12.73 4.51 -17.58
CA PRO A 107 -13.49 3.40 -18.13
C PRO A 107 -12.88 2.03 -17.85
N ASP A 108 -11.57 1.94 -17.64
CA ASP A 108 -10.86 0.67 -17.41
C ASP A 108 -9.49 0.88 -16.73
N MET A 109 -8.88 -0.21 -16.26
CA MET A 109 -7.54 -0.19 -15.64
C MET A 109 -6.43 0.33 -16.56
N PRO A 110 -6.34 -0.06 -17.86
CA PRO A 110 -5.39 0.54 -18.78
C PRO A 110 -5.46 2.07 -18.85
N ALA A 111 -6.67 2.64 -18.84
CA ALA A 111 -6.86 4.08 -18.81
C ALA A 111 -6.37 4.72 -17.50
N ILE A 112 -6.53 4.07 -16.33
CA ILE A 112 -5.93 4.54 -15.06
C ILE A 112 -4.41 4.73 -15.23
N MET A 113 -3.75 3.78 -15.87
CA MET A 113 -2.30 3.82 -16.09
C MET A 113 -1.89 4.92 -17.08
N LYS A 114 -2.73 5.25 -18.06
CA LYS A 114 -2.51 6.40 -18.96
C LYS A 114 -2.68 7.72 -18.24
N VAL A 115 -3.68 7.83 -17.36
CA VAL A 115 -3.89 9.00 -16.50
C VAL A 115 -2.69 9.17 -15.56
N LEU A 116 -2.24 8.11 -14.88
CA LEU A 116 -1.06 8.13 -14.01
C LEU A 116 0.17 8.66 -14.75
N ALA A 117 0.50 8.09 -15.91
CA ALA A 117 1.66 8.53 -16.70
C ALA A 117 1.55 10.00 -17.11
N THR A 118 0.37 10.42 -17.57
CA THR A 118 0.11 11.80 -18.01
C THR A 118 0.31 12.81 -16.87
N TYR A 119 -0.19 12.49 -15.68
CA TYR A 119 -0.05 13.35 -14.51
C TYR A 119 1.36 13.32 -13.92
N GLN A 120 1.98 12.15 -13.80
CA GLN A 120 3.29 11.98 -13.19
C GLN A 120 4.45 12.53 -14.06
N ASP A 121 4.30 12.53 -15.38
CA ASP A 121 5.29 13.15 -16.29
C ASP A 121 5.29 14.69 -16.20
N ALA A 122 4.19 15.27 -15.72
CA ALA A 122 3.94 16.71 -15.75
C ALA A 122 4.02 17.36 -14.36
N LEU A 123 3.70 16.63 -13.29
CA LEU A 123 3.50 17.15 -11.93
C LEU A 123 4.18 16.30 -10.85
N ASP A 124 4.56 16.96 -9.75
CA ASP A 124 4.98 16.32 -8.51
C ASP A 124 3.74 15.86 -7.72
N LEU A 125 3.26 14.64 -8.00
CA LEU A 125 2.07 14.10 -7.33
C LEU A 125 2.33 13.83 -5.84
N SER A 126 1.40 14.25 -4.98
CA SER A 126 1.41 13.92 -3.55
C SER A 126 0.79 12.55 -3.29
N ALA A 127 -0.23 12.19 -4.06
CA ALA A 127 -0.83 10.85 -4.07
C ALA A 127 -1.43 10.52 -5.44
N PHE A 128 -1.46 9.22 -5.77
CA PHE A 128 -2.22 8.68 -6.89
C PHE A 128 -2.80 7.32 -6.52
N GLU A 129 -4.08 7.32 -6.20
CA GLU A 129 -4.84 6.16 -5.77
C GLU A 129 -5.85 5.76 -6.83
N PHE A 130 -6.32 4.52 -6.77
CA PHE A 130 -7.50 4.12 -7.51
C PHE A 130 -8.47 3.28 -6.66
N PHE A 131 -9.72 3.22 -7.10
CA PHE A 131 -10.73 2.31 -6.57
C PHE A 131 -11.78 1.96 -7.63
N SER A 132 -12.36 0.76 -7.53
CA SER A 132 -13.42 0.28 -8.42
C SER A 132 -14.79 0.89 -8.09
N GLU A 133 -15.70 0.88 -9.07
CA GLU A 133 -17.10 1.27 -8.87
C GLU A 133 -17.76 0.49 -7.73
N LEU A 134 -17.49 -0.81 -7.61
CA LEU A 134 -18.03 -1.60 -6.51
C LEU A 134 -17.54 -1.09 -5.15
N ALA A 135 -16.27 -0.67 -5.05
CA ALA A 135 -15.74 -0.06 -3.83
C ALA A 135 -16.51 1.23 -3.49
N LEU A 136 -16.67 2.12 -4.47
CA LEU A 136 -17.41 3.38 -4.33
C LEU A 136 -18.86 3.14 -3.88
N GLN A 137 -19.56 2.19 -4.52
CA GLN A 137 -20.93 1.84 -4.17
C GLN A 137 -21.04 1.37 -2.72
N LYS A 138 -20.14 0.49 -2.27
CA LYS A 138 -20.17 0.00 -0.88
C LYS A 138 -19.92 1.14 0.09
N VAL A 139 -18.95 2.03 -0.18
CA VAL A 139 -18.64 3.20 0.64
C VAL A 139 -19.84 4.15 0.72
N VAL A 140 -20.37 4.62 -0.41
CA VAL A 140 -21.52 5.55 -0.44
C VAL A 140 -22.78 4.94 0.20
N ALA A 141 -22.99 3.63 0.11
CA ALA A 141 -24.14 2.97 0.72
C ALA A 141 -24.06 2.83 2.25
N HIS A 142 -22.86 2.91 2.84
CA HIS A 142 -22.63 2.61 4.26
C HIS A 142 -21.96 3.75 5.04
N GLN A 143 -21.41 4.72 4.33
CA GLN A 143 -20.84 5.95 4.87
C GLN A 143 -21.73 7.12 4.46
N ASP A 144 -21.78 8.16 5.29
CA ASP A 144 -22.48 9.40 4.97
C ASP A 144 -21.67 10.24 3.96
N LEU A 145 -21.50 9.70 2.76
CA LEU A 145 -20.72 10.26 1.67
C LEU A 145 -21.55 10.26 0.38
N GLN A 146 -21.24 11.21 -0.50
CA GLN A 146 -21.88 11.32 -1.81
C GLN A 146 -20.91 10.85 -2.90
N ARG A 147 -21.45 10.43 -4.04
CA ARG A 147 -20.63 10.16 -5.22
C ARG A 147 -19.91 11.44 -5.66
N PRO A 148 -18.70 11.33 -6.25
CA PRO A 148 -17.95 12.50 -6.73
C PRO A 148 -18.68 13.23 -7.88
N PHE A 149 -19.41 12.49 -8.71
CA PHE A 149 -20.24 12.97 -9.82
C PHE A 149 -21.30 11.91 -10.20
N ALA A 150 -22.25 12.26 -11.06
CA ALA A 150 -23.39 11.40 -11.43
C ALA A 150 -23.03 10.31 -12.45
N THR A 151 -22.07 10.57 -13.34
CA THR A 151 -21.65 9.64 -14.40
C THR A 151 -21.00 8.40 -13.77
N PRO A 152 -21.50 7.18 -14.04
CA PRO A 152 -20.82 5.97 -13.59
C PRO A 152 -19.55 5.73 -14.41
N ALA A 153 -18.53 5.17 -13.77
CA ALA A 153 -17.29 4.73 -14.39
C ALA A 153 -16.85 3.43 -13.70
N ASP A 154 -16.16 2.53 -14.40
CA ASP A 154 -15.77 1.23 -13.82
C ASP A 154 -14.69 1.39 -12.75
N TYR A 155 -13.83 2.40 -12.92
CA TYR A 155 -12.77 2.76 -11.98
C TYR A 155 -12.70 4.27 -11.76
N TYR A 156 -12.05 4.64 -10.67
CA TYR A 156 -11.85 6.02 -10.25
C TYR A 156 -10.38 6.23 -9.90
N ALA A 157 -9.77 7.29 -10.41
CA ALA A 157 -8.47 7.77 -9.96
C ALA A 157 -8.68 8.90 -8.94
N LEU A 158 -8.02 8.81 -7.79
CA LEU A 158 -7.92 9.91 -6.84
C LEU A 158 -6.49 10.45 -6.88
N ILE A 159 -6.35 11.73 -7.20
CA ILE A 159 -5.07 12.41 -7.40
C ILE A 159 -4.99 13.54 -6.39
N GLU A 160 -3.88 13.64 -5.68
CA GLU A 160 -3.59 14.78 -4.83
C GLU A 160 -2.33 15.51 -5.29
N ILE A 161 -2.43 16.83 -5.37
CA ILE A 161 -1.38 17.74 -5.82
C ILE A 161 -1.31 18.97 -4.92
N GLU A 162 -0.24 19.75 -5.03
CA GLU A 162 -0.26 21.10 -4.49
C GLU A 162 -1.17 22.00 -5.36
N SER A 163 -1.94 22.87 -4.72
CA SER A 163 -2.91 23.76 -5.36
C SER A 163 -2.25 24.76 -6.32
N ALA A 164 -0.94 25.00 -6.16
CA ALA A 164 -0.13 25.79 -7.09
C ALA A 164 -0.07 25.17 -8.50
N ASP A 165 -0.27 23.85 -8.61
CA ASP A 165 -0.22 23.10 -9.87
C ASP A 165 -1.61 22.92 -10.51
N MET A 166 -2.65 23.56 -9.95
CA MET A 166 -4.04 23.34 -10.37
C MET A 166 -4.30 23.66 -11.84
N ASP A 167 -3.77 24.77 -12.36
CA ASP A 167 -3.97 25.15 -13.76
C ASP A 167 -3.41 24.10 -14.72
N GLN A 168 -2.24 23.54 -14.39
CA GLN A 168 -1.63 22.46 -15.18
C GLN A 168 -2.43 21.16 -15.03
N ALA A 169 -2.89 20.82 -13.81
CA ALA A 169 -3.72 19.65 -13.57
C ALA A 169 -5.05 19.66 -14.35
N MET A 170 -5.66 20.84 -14.52
CA MET A 170 -6.86 21.01 -15.34
C MET A 170 -6.59 20.82 -16.83
N ALA A 171 -5.45 21.32 -17.33
CA ALA A 171 -5.06 21.06 -18.72
C ALA A 171 -4.83 19.56 -19.00
N LEU A 172 -4.25 18.83 -18.03
CA LEU A 172 -4.07 17.38 -18.14
C LEU A 172 -5.40 16.62 -18.08
N PHE A 173 -6.35 17.10 -17.26
CA PHE A 173 -7.71 16.56 -17.23
C PHE A 173 -8.39 16.69 -18.59
N GLU A 174 -8.33 17.88 -19.22
CA GLU A 174 -8.87 18.12 -20.56
C GLU A 174 -8.24 17.18 -21.60
N GLN A 175 -6.91 17.02 -21.58
CA GLN A 175 -6.20 16.08 -22.45
C GLN A 175 -6.67 14.63 -22.25
N CYS A 176 -6.87 14.20 -21.01
CA CYS A 176 -7.33 12.86 -20.68
C CYS A 176 -8.80 12.62 -21.12
N MET A 177 -9.66 13.64 -21.01
CA MET A 177 -11.02 13.62 -21.53
C MET A 177 -11.04 13.52 -23.06
N GLU A 178 -10.24 14.33 -23.77
CA GLU A 178 -10.12 14.29 -25.24
C GLU A 178 -9.61 12.94 -25.75
N SER A 179 -8.73 12.30 -24.98
CA SER A 179 -8.18 10.96 -25.29
C SER A 179 -9.15 9.81 -24.96
N GLY A 180 -10.28 10.10 -24.30
CA GLY A 180 -11.26 9.11 -23.85
C GLY A 180 -10.78 8.26 -22.66
N TRP A 181 -9.73 8.69 -21.96
CA TRP A 181 -9.22 7.99 -20.77
C TRP A 181 -9.95 8.40 -19.50
N VAL A 182 -10.60 9.56 -19.51
CA VAL A 182 -11.46 10.04 -18.42
C VAL A 182 -12.84 10.32 -18.99
N VAL A 183 -13.89 9.98 -18.23
CA VAL A 183 -15.28 10.17 -18.64
C VAL A 183 -15.97 11.32 -17.89
N ASP A 184 -15.52 11.62 -16.67
CA ASP A 184 -16.02 12.70 -15.83
C ASP A 184 -15.00 12.98 -14.71
N GLY A 185 -15.11 14.09 -14.01
CA GLY A 185 -14.19 14.42 -12.92
C GLY A 185 -14.65 15.56 -12.04
N VAL A 186 -14.16 15.58 -10.80
CA VAL A 186 -14.39 16.65 -9.83
C VAL A 186 -13.07 17.06 -9.18
N VAL A 187 -12.98 18.35 -8.86
CA VAL A 187 -11.86 18.93 -8.12
C VAL A 187 -12.39 19.53 -6.82
N SER A 188 -11.65 19.32 -5.72
CA SER A 188 -11.97 19.93 -4.44
C SER A 188 -11.84 21.45 -4.49
N GLN A 189 -12.88 22.16 -4.04
CA GLN A 189 -12.92 23.63 -3.91
C GLN A 189 -12.74 24.11 -2.46
N SER A 190 -12.59 23.17 -1.52
CA SER A 190 -12.37 23.44 -0.10
C SER A 190 -11.69 22.25 0.58
N ILE A 191 -11.09 22.49 1.75
CA ILE A 191 -10.49 21.44 2.58
C ILE A 191 -11.52 20.36 2.92
N ALA A 192 -12.73 20.76 3.33
CA ALA A 192 -13.80 19.82 3.65
C ALA A 192 -14.21 18.94 2.46
N GLN A 193 -14.19 19.48 1.24
CA GLN A 193 -14.44 18.69 0.04
C GLN A 193 -13.27 17.76 -0.28
N ALA A 194 -12.02 18.21 -0.11
CA ALA A 194 -10.84 17.36 -0.28
C ALA A 194 -10.85 16.16 0.69
N GLU A 195 -11.16 16.41 1.96
CA GLU A 195 -11.35 15.37 2.98
C GLU A 195 -12.48 14.39 2.59
N ALA A 196 -13.63 14.91 2.14
CA ALA A 196 -14.75 14.07 1.72
C ALA A 196 -14.40 13.18 0.51
N LEU A 197 -13.62 13.69 -0.45
CA LEU A 197 -13.13 12.91 -1.59
C LEU A 197 -12.13 11.83 -1.16
N TRP A 198 -11.20 12.16 -0.25
CA TRP A 198 -10.27 11.17 0.33
C TRP A 198 -10.99 10.03 1.04
N ARG A 199 -12.04 10.35 1.80
CA ARG A 199 -12.86 9.34 2.49
C ARG A 199 -13.49 8.32 1.54
N LEU A 200 -13.74 8.66 0.26
CA LEU A 200 -14.19 7.67 -0.73
C LEU A 200 -13.20 6.51 -0.91
N ARG A 201 -11.90 6.79 -0.73
CA ARG A 201 -10.80 5.83 -0.87
C ARG A 201 -10.35 5.25 0.47
N GLU A 202 -10.25 6.04 1.52
CA GLU A 202 -9.74 5.59 2.82
C GLU A 202 -10.76 4.73 3.59
N ASP A 203 -12.05 5.08 3.50
CA ASP A 203 -13.11 4.38 4.24
C ASP A 203 -13.44 3.01 3.60
N ILE A 204 -12.83 2.64 2.45
CA ILE A 204 -13.09 1.35 1.77
C ILE A 204 -12.81 0.20 2.72
N SER A 205 -11.61 0.14 3.31
CA SER A 205 -11.18 -1.00 4.14
C SER A 205 -12.05 -1.19 5.38
N GLU A 206 -12.46 -0.08 6.02
CA GLU A 206 -13.39 -0.10 7.15
C GLU A 206 -14.77 -0.55 6.69
N THR A 207 -15.28 0.04 5.61
CA THR A 207 -16.61 -0.27 5.08
C THR A 207 -16.74 -1.74 4.75
N ILE A 208 -15.77 -2.31 4.03
CA ILE A 208 -15.84 -3.69 3.56
C ILE A 208 -15.64 -4.73 4.67
N SER A 209 -15.13 -4.32 5.84
CA SER A 209 -14.83 -5.23 6.96
C SER A 209 -16.05 -6.04 7.42
N ARG A 210 -17.27 -5.49 7.27
CA ARG A 210 -18.53 -6.16 7.61
C ARG A 210 -18.81 -7.43 6.77
N TRP A 211 -18.20 -7.56 5.59
CA TRP A 211 -18.30 -8.77 4.76
C TRP A 211 -17.13 -9.74 4.98
N THR A 212 -16.31 -9.53 6.03
CA THR A 212 -15.14 -10.37 6.36
C THR A 212 -14.27 -10.67 5.13
N PRO A 213 -13.70 -9.64 4.50
CA PRO A 213 -13.04 -9.77 3.21
C PRO A 213 -11.79 -10.65 3.32
N TYR A 214 -11.59 -11.52 2.32
CA TYR A 214 -10.31 -12.18 2.12
C TYR A 214 -9.39 -11.22 1.35
N LYS A 215 -8.35 -10.73 2.04
CA LYS A 215 -7.51 -9.64 1.57
C LYS A 215 -6.22 -10.15 0.94
N ASN A 216 -5.93 -9.70 -0.27
CA ASN A 216 -4.62 -9.82 -0.90
C ASN A 216 -4.05 -8.41 -1.11
N ASP A 217 -2.76 -8.28 -0.82
CA ASP A 217 -1.99 -7.03 -0.87
C ASP A 217 -0.74 -7.35 -1.69
N ILE A 218 -0.77 -7.04 -2.99
CA ILE A 218 0.19 -7.55 -3.97
C ILE A 218 0.76 -6.40 -4.78
N SER A 219 2.00 -6.55 -5.24
CA SER A 219 2.63 -5.53 -6.07
C SER A 219 3.51 -6.12 -7.17
N THR A 220 3.75 -5.32 -8.20
CA THR A 220 4.74 -5.58 -9.24
C THR A 220 5.37 -4.26 -9.72
N LEU A 221 6.24 -4.30 -10.72
CA LEU A 221 6.74 -3.10 -11.38
C LEU A 221 5.57 -2.32 -12.00
N ILE A 222 5.53 -1.00 -11.79
CA ILE A 222 4.47 -0.11 -12.31
C ILE A 222 4.21 -0.35 -13.81
N SER A 223 5.27 -0.52 -14.60
CA SER A 223 5.20 -0.77 -16.04
C SER A 223 4.51 -2.08 -16.43
N GLN A 224 4.38 -3.03 -15.49
CA GLN A 224 3.78 -4.34 -15.69
C GLN A 224 2.38 -4.45 -15.08
N VAL A 225 1.93 -3.46 -14.30
CA VAL A 225 0.61 -3.47 -13.64
C VAL A 225 -0.55 -3.74 -14.60
N PRO A 226 -0.64 -3.17 -15.83
CA PRO A 226 -1.74 -3.47 -16.73
C PRO A 226 -1.88 -4.96 -17.08
N ASP A 227 -0.79 -5.59 -17.53
CA ASP A 227 -0.78 -6.99 -17.95
C ASP A 227 -0.96 -7.92 -16.74
N PHE A 228 -0.31 -7.58 -15.63
CA PHE A 228 -0.46 -8.27 -14.35
C PHE A 228 -1.92 -8.30 -13.87
N LEU A 229 -2.59 -7.14 -13.85
CA LEU A 229 -3.99 -7.06 -13.41
C LEU A 229 -4.94 -7.79 -14.35
N SER A 230 -4.71 -7.72 -15.66
CA SER A 230 -5.50 -8.48 -16.64
C SER A 230 -5.45 -9.99 -16.38
N GLU A 231 -4.26 -10.54 -16.08
CA GLU A 231 -4.12 -11.96 -15.73
C GLU A 231 -4.77 -12.31 -14.39
N VAL A 232 -4.62 -11.46 -13.37
CA VAL A 232 -5.23 -11.70 -12.06
C VAL A 232 -6.76 -11.63 -12.16
N GLU A 233 -7.29 -10.63 -12.86
CA GLU A 233 -8.72 -10.45 -13.09
C GLU A 233 -9.32 -11.63 -13.86
N ALA A 234 -8.63 -12.16 -14.88
CA ALA A 234 -9.09 -13.35 -15.58
C ALA A 234 -9.25 -14.56 -14.65
N VAL A 235 -8.26 -14.82 -13.78
CA VAL A 235 -8.33 -15.92 -12.79
C VAL A 235 -9.43 -15.68 -11.77
N VAL A 236 -9.53 -14.45 -11.25
CA VAL A 236 -10.50 -14.05 -10.24
C VAL A 236 -11.93 -14.18 -10.79
N ASN A 237 -12.20 -13.69 -12.00
CA ASN A 237 -13.51 -13.76 -12.64
C ASN A 237 -13.91 -15.19 -13.02
N GLU A 238 -12.96 -16.04 -13.43
CA GLU A 238 -13.22 -17.45 -13.71
C GLU A 238 -13.55 -18.23 -12.43
N ARG A 239 -12.81 -17.96 -11.34
CA ARG A 239 -12.88 -18.75 -10.10
C ARG A 239 -13.92 -18.23 -9.11
N TYR A 240 -14.33 -16.97 -9.24
CA TYR A 240 -15.31 -16.33 -8.37
C TYR A 240 -16.47 -15.68 -9.15
N PRO A 241 -17.19 -16.42 -10.00
CA PRO A 241 -18.30 -15.85 -10.79
C PRO A 241 -19.43 -15.28 -9.92
N GLU A 242 -19.49 -15.68 -8.65
CA GLU A 242 -20.54 -15.28 -7.70
C GLU A 242 -20.04 -14.37 -6.57
N PHE A 243 -18.75 -14.02 -6.51
CA PHE A 243 -18.23 -13.22 -5.39
C PHE A 243 -18.05 -11.77 -5.79
N ASP A 244 -18.41 -10.87 -4.86
CA ASP A 244 -18.08 -9.46 -4.97
C ASP A 244 -16.57 -9.28 -4.76
N ILE A 245 -15.89 -8.73 -5.76
CA ILE A 245 -14.46 -8.42 -5.71
C ILE A 245 -14.26 -6.91 -5.71
N VAL A 246 -13.65 -6.41 -4.64
CA VAL A 246 -13.36 -4.99 -4.45
C VAL A 246 -11.88 -4.73 -4.73
N TRP A 247 -11.63 -3.91 -5.76
CA TRP A 247 -10.30 -3.45 -6.15
C TRP A 247 -10.08 -2.00 -5.73
N PHE A 248 -8.89 -1.73 -5.17
CA PHE A 248 -8.37 -0.40 -4.89
C PHE A 248 -6.86 -0.48 -4.60
N GLY A 249 -6.17 0.65 -4.52
CA GLY A 249 -4.78 0.69 -4.05
C GLY A 249 -3.95 1.85 -4.55
N HIS A 250 -2.66 1.73 -4.25
CA HIS A 250 -1.61 2.72 -4.51
C HIS A 250 -0.96 2.42 -5.87
N ILE A 251 -1.71 2.54 -6.96
CA ILE A 251 -1.23 2.09 -8.28
C ILE A 251 0.01 2.87 -8.76
N GLY A 252 0.20 4.08 -8.24
CA GLY A 252 1.39 4.91 -8.48
C GLY A 252 2.72 4.32 -7.99
N ASP A 253 2.69 3.33 -7.09
CA ASP A 253 3.88 2.58 -6.64
C ASP A 253 3.81 1.07 -6.99
N GLY A 254 2.80 0.68 -7.76
CA GLY A 254 2.61 -0.69 -8.23
C GLY A 254 1.91 -1.62 -7.23
N ASN A 255 1.38 -1.09 -6.12
CA ASN A 255 0.60 -1.84 -5.14
C ASN A 255 -0.90 -1.87 -5.47
N VAL A 256 -1.48 -3.06 -5.37
CA VAL A 256 -2.90 -3.30 -5.59
C VAL A 256 -3.48 -4.19 -4.50
N HIS A 257 -4.65 -3.78 -3.99
CA HIS A 257 -5.44 -4.56 -3.04
C HIS A 257 -6.60 -5.26 -3.75
N LEU A 258 -6.59 -6.59 -3.67
CA LEU A 258 -7.67 -7.47 -4.12
C LEU A 258 -8.42 -7.97 -2.88
N ASN A 259 -9.66 -7.53 -2.71
CA ASN A 259 -10.49 -7.91 -1.56
C ASN A 259 -11.71 -8.69 -2.03
N VAL A 260 -11.75 -9.96 -1.69
CA VAL A 260 -12.87 -10.84 -2.02
C VAL A 260 -13.86 -10.82 -0.86
N LEU A 261 -15.10 -10.41 -1.08
CA LEU A 261 -16.11 -10.32 -0.02
C LEU A 261 -16.77 -11.69 0.20
N LYS A 262 -16.97 -12.09 1.47
CA LYS A 262 -17.65 -13.34 1.77
C LYS A 262 -19.15 -13.23 1.44
N PRO A 263 -19.72 -14.13 0.62
CA PRO A 263 -21.18 -14.24 0.47
C PRO A 263 -21.83 -14.58 1.81
N GLU A 264 -22.99 -14.00 2.12
CA GLU A 264 -23.66 -14.16 3.43
C GLU A 264 -23.87 -15.64 3.80
N ASP A 265 -24.41 -16.41 2.86
CA ASP A 265 -24.79 -17.83 3.04
C ASP A 265 -23.62 -18.82 2.95
N LEU A 266 -22.40 -18.36 2.64
CA LEU A 266 -21.23 -19.23 2.55
C LEU A 266 -20.56 -19.42 3.92
N ALA A 267 -20.34 -20.68 4.32
CA ALA A 267 -19.62 -21.00 5.54
C ALA A 267 -18.18 -20.47 5.49
N MET A 268 -17.68 -19.91 6.59
CA MET A 268 -16.35 -19.29 6.66
C MET A 268 -15.22 -20.24 6.25
N ALA A 269 -15.28 -21.50 6.67
CA ALA A 269 -14.25 -22.50 6.34
C ALA A 269 -14.20 -22.80 4.82
N ASP A 270 -15.37 -22.89 4.17
CA ASP A 270 -15.44 -23.09 2.72
C ASP A 270 -14.99 -21.85 1.96
N PHE A 271 -15.37 -20.66 2.43
CA PHE A 271 -14.88 -19.39 1.88
C PHE A 271 -13.35 -19.31 1.93
N GLN A 272 -12.75 -19.54 3.11
CA GLN A 272 -11.30 -19.52 3.28
C GLN A 272 -10.60 -20.55 2.40
N ARG A 273 -11.17 -21.76 2.28
CA ARG A 273 -10.61 -22.81 1.41
C ARG A 273 -10.63 -22.38 -0.07
N GLN A 274 -11.77 -21.93 -0.57
CA GLN A 274 -11.89 -21.44 -1.95
C GLN A 274 -10.94 -20.28 -2.22
N CYS A 275 -10.84 -19.33 -1.28
CA CYS A 275 -9.93 -18.21 -1.43
C CYS A 275 -8.46 -18.61 -1.40
N SER A 276 -8.09 -19.58 -0.54
CA SER A 276 -6.72 -20.07 -0.47
C SER A 276 -6.27 -20.75 -1.77
N GLU A 277 -7.18 -21.48 -2.44
CA GLU A 277 -6.91 -22.11 -3.74
C GLU A 277 -6.66 -21.07 -4.83
N VAL A 278 -7.43 -19.97 -4.85
CA VAL A 278 -7.25 -18.89 -5.83
C VAL A 278 -6.02 -18.04 -5.50
N SER A 279 -5.74 -17.77 -4.23
CA SER A 279 -4.52 -17.06 -3.81
C SER A 279 -3.26 -17.74 -4.34
N GLN A 280 -3.19 -19.07 -4.39
CA GLN A 280 -2.05 -19.77 -4.99
C GLN A 280 -1.86 -19.42 -6.47
N LEU A 281 -2.94 -19.41 -7.25
CA LEU A 281 -2.89 -19.02 -8.66
C LEU A 281 -2.50 -17.53 -8.83
N VAL A 282 -3.04 -16.65 -7.99
CA VAL A 282 -2.65 -15.24 -7.97
C VAL A 282 -1.17 -15.09 -7.62
N PHE A 283 -0.64 -15.84 -6.66
CA PHE A 283 0.76 -15.77 -6.27
C PHE A 283 1.71 -16.38 -7.31
N GLU A 284 1.26 -17.35 -8.10
CA GLU A 284 1.98 -17.82 -9.29
C GLU A 284 2.09 -16.71 -10.35
N ILE A 285 1.02 -15.92 -10.56
CA ILE A 285 1.07 -14.73 -11.42
C ILE A 285 2.07 -13.72 -10.85
N VAL A 286 1.95 -13.37 -9.56
CA VAL A 286 2.89 -12.46 -8.88
C VAL A 286 4.33 -12.90 -9.10
N GLN A 287 4.63 -14.19 -8.95
CA GLN A 287 5.98 -14.72 -9.17
C GLN A 287 6.46 -14.56 -10.63
N ARG A 288 5.61 -14.82 -11.63
CA ARG A 288 5.98 -14.64 -13.06
C ARG A 288 6.31 -13.19 -13.39
N TYR A 289 5.60 -12.25 -12.77
CA TYR A 289 5.84 -10.82 -12.92
C TYR A 289 6.94 -10.29 -11.99
N GLY A 290 7.62 -11.15 -11.22
CA GLY A 290 8.67 -10.72 -10.29
C GLY A 290 8.17 -9.82 -9.15
N GLY A 291 6.89 -9.94 -8.81
CA GLY A 291 6.20 -9.11 -7.82
C GLY A 291 6.31 -9.60 -6.37
N SER A 292 5.56 -8.94 -5.49
CA SER A 292 5.44 -9.26 -4.07
C SER A 292 4.04 -9.76 -3.71
N ILE A 293 3.95 -10.83 -2.91
CA ILE A 293 2.70 -11.29 -2.27
C ILE A 293 2.30 -10.43 -1.07
N SER A 294 3.18 -9.51 -0.67
CA SER A 294 2.91 -8.50 0.35
C SER A 294 3.64 -7.21 0.00
N ALA A 295 2.89 -6.24 -0.49
CA ALA A 295 3.43 -4.92 -0.80
C ALA A 295 3.76 -4.16 0.49
N GLU A 296 2.83 -4.15 1.46
CA GLU A 296 2.91 -3.28 2.65
C GLU A 296 2.67 -4.02 3.97
N HIS A 297 1.76 -4.99 4.01
CA HIS A 297 1.28 -5.57 5.27
C HIS A 297 2.27 -6.52 5.99
N GLY A 298 3.38 -6.87 5.34
CA GLY A 298 4.32 -7.86 5.81
C GLY A 298 3.86 -9.31 5.66
N VAL A 299 4.71 -10.24 6.08
CA VAL A 299 4.52 -11.68 5.93
C VAL A 299 3.79 -12.27 7.14
N GLY A 300 4.27 -11.95 8.35
CA GLY A 300 3.71 -12.43 9.60
C GLY A 300 3.52 -13.95 9.67
N LEU A 301 2.41 -14.38 10.27
CA LEU A 301 1.99 -15.78 10.27
C LEU A 301 1.25 -16.15 8.98
N LEU A 302 0.45 -15.22 8.46
CA LEU A 302 -0.55 -15.49 7.41
C LEU A 302 0.09 -15.81 6.07
N LYS A 303 1.18 -15.11 5.72
CA LYS A 303 1.82 -15.22 4.40
C LYS A 303 3.11 -16.04 4.41
N LYS A 304 3.50 -16.59 5.56
CA LYS A 304 4.74 -17.36 5.74
C LYS A 304 4.90 -18.45 4.69
N ASP A 305 3.85 -19.26 4.51
CA ASP A 305 3.89 -20.42 3.62
C ASP A 305 3.97 -20.02 2.13
N TYR A 306 3.61 -18.78 1.80
CA TYR A 306 3.61 -18.23 0.45
C TYR A 306 4.87 -17.41 0.13
N LEU A 307 5.78 -17.17 1.10
CA LEU A 307 6.95 -16.31 0.91
C LEU A 307 7.82 -16.69 -0.31
N HIS A 308 7.84 -17.97 -0.66
CA HIS A 308 8.58 -18.52 -1.79
C HIS A 308 8.12 -18.02 -3.17
N TYR A 309 6.93 -17.43 -3.28
CA TYR A 309 6.46 -16.77 -4.51
C TYR A 309 7.19 -15.43 -4.76
N SER A 310 7.71 -14.79 -3.72
CA SER A 310 8.42 -13.50 -3.83
C SER A 310 9.90 -13.56 -3.48
N ARG A 311 10.37 -14.67 -2.90
CA ARG A 311 11.76 -14.87 -2.49
C ARG A 311 12.26 -16.24 -2.89
N SER A 312 13.46 -16.26 -3.46
CA SER A 312 14.16 -17.51 -3.76
C SER A 312 14.53 -18.27 -2.48
N LYS A 313 14.78 -19.57 -2.63
CA LYS A 313 15.26 -20.43 -1.54
C LYS A 313 16.55 -19.88 -0.91
N LEU A 314 17.45 -19.31 -1.72
CA LEU A 314 18.71 -18.74 -1.24
C LEU A 314 18.47 -17.48 -0.41
N GLU A 315 17.60 -16.57 -0.85
CA GLU A 315 17.24 -15.37 -0.07
C GLU A 315 16.65 -15.74 1.28
N ILE A 316 15.70 -16.68 1.31
CA ILE A 316 15.09 -17.17 2.56
C ILE A 316 16.14 -17.82 3.46
N GLN A 317 17.07 -18.61 2.91
CA GLN A 317 18.16 -19.19 3.69
C GLN A 317 19.05 -18.11 4.32
N ILE A 318 19.40 -17.06 3.58
CA ILE A 318 20.18 -15.93 4.10
C ILE A 318 19.39 -15.21 5.21
N MET A 319 18.09 -14.97 5.05
CA MET A 319 17.25 -14.37 6.10
C MET A 319 17.28 -15.19 7.39
N ARG A 320 17.25 -16.53 7.31
CA ARG A 320 17.41 -17.41 8.47
C ARG A 320 18.78 -17.27 9.14
N GLN A 321 19.86 -17.15 8.36
CA GLN A 321 21.20 -16.94 8.93
C GLN A 321 21.33 -15.58 9.61
N ILE A 322 20.74 -14.53 9.03
CA ILE A 322 20.67 -13.20 9.67
C ILE A 322 19.87 -13.29 10.98
N LYS A 323 18.72 -13.96 10.97
CA LYS A 323 17.90 -14.19 12.16
C LYS A 323 18.70 -14.85 13.29
N LEU A 324 19.48 -15.88 13.01
CA LEU A 324 20.33 -16.55 14.00
C LEU A 324 21.41 -15.63 14.59
N ALA A 325 21.93 -14.68 13.81
CA ALA A 325 22.93 -13.72 14.29
C ALA A 325 22.34 -12.71 15.30
N PHE A 326 21.07 -12.34 15.15
CA PHE A 326 20.38 -11.42 16.08
C PHE A 326 19.66 -12.13 17.22
N ASP A 327 19.26 -13.39 17.01
CA ASP A 327 18.44 -14.17 17.94
C ASP A 327 18.81 -15.66 17.90
N PRO A 328 19.94 -16.05 18.51
CA PRO A 328 20.44 -17.43 18.47
C PRO A 328 19.56 -18.41 19.25
N GLN A 329 18.70 -17.93 20.15
CA GLN A 329 17.78 -18.77 20.93
C GLN A 329 16.39 -18.88 20.29
N GLY A 330 16.13 -18.16 19.19
CA GLY A 330 14.85 -18.19 18.48
C GLY A 330 13.67 -17.63 19.28
N ILE A 331 13.92 -16.73 20.24
CA ILE A 331 12.88 -16.19 21.13
C ILE A 331 12.17 -14.94 20.55
N MET A 332 12.76 -14.27 19.56
CA MET A 332 12.23 -13.05 18.98
C MET A 332 11.15 -13.36 17.93
N ASN A 333 9.90 -13.21 18.34
CA ASN A 333 8.71 -13.35 17.49
C ASN A 333 8.66 -14.67 16.68
N PRO A 334 8.74 -15.84 17.34
CA PRO A 334 8.93 -17.13 16.68
C PRO A 334 7.79 -17.50 15.73
N GLY A 335 8.15 -18.26 14.67
CA GLY A 335 7.21 -18.84 13.70
C GLY A 335 6.61 -17.85 12.70
N LYS A 336 7.08 -16.60 12.66
CA LYS A 336 6.62 -15.55 11.73
C LYS A 336 7.67 -15.30 10.65
N ILE A 337 7.22 -14.91 9.46
CA ILE A 337 8.00 -14.76 8.21
C ILE A 337 8.50 -16.11 7.66
N PHE A 338 9.15 -16.91 8.48
CA PHE A 338 9.61 -18.27 8.19
C PHE A 338 9.79 -19.05 9.50
N ASP A 339 9.82 -20.38 9.41
CA ASP A 339 10.28 -21.21 10.52
C ASP A 339 11.81 -21.19 10.58
N ALA A 340 12.33 -21.06 11.80
CA ALA A 340 13.75 -20.90 12.13
C ALA A 340 14.53 -22.21 12.01
#